data_AF-A0A9E5CWZ5-F1
#
_entry.id   AF-A0A9E5CWZ5-F1
#
_cell.length_a   1.000
_cell.length_b   1.000
_cell.length_c   1.000
_cell.angle_alpha   90.00
_cell.angle_beta   90.00
_cell.angle_gamma   90.00
#
_symmetry.space_group_name_H-M   'P 1'
#
loop_
_entity.id
_entity.type
_entity.pdbx_description
1 polymer ?
#
loop_
_entity_poly.entity_id
_entity_poly.type
_entity_poly.pdbx_seq_one_letter_code
_entity_poly.pdbx_strand_id
1 'polypeptide(L)'
;TVPRTASRRRKRIRLHTKAIESSEITSRDGLAVTTVPRTIADVAAAGLAEEFVIQAVHQAIDRGLVGPDELRTAREKYGGRAARIIAQALRDMDP
;
A
#
# COMPACT_ATOMS: atom_id res chain seq x y z
N THR A 1 11.57 10.32 -30.79
CA THR A 1 11.70 10.68 -29.35
C THR A 1 10.54 11.55 -28.94
N VAL A 2 9.89 11.31 -27.79
CA VAL A 2 8.74 12.13 -27.34
C VAL A 2 9.25 13.38 -26.60
N PRO A 3 8.78 14.60 -26.94
CA PRO A 3 9.22 15.84 -26.29
C PRO A 3 8.92 15.86 -24.79
N ARG A 4 9.83 16.47 -23.99
CA ARG A 4 9.70 16.62 -22.52
C ARG A 4 8.41 17.33 -22.08
N THR A 5 7.81 18.12 -22.97
CA THR A 5 6.59 18.91 -22.74
C THR A 5 5.30 18.16 -23.12
N ALA A 6 5.40 16.97 -23.73
CA ALA A 6 4.22 16.21 -24.11
C ALA A 6 3.50 15.69 -22.87
N SER A 7 2.27 16.15 -22.63
CA SER A 7 1.40 15.62 -21.58
C SER A 7 0.95 14.22 -21.93
N ARG A 8 1.23 13.25 -21.05
CA ARG A 8 0.73 11.86 -21.15
C ARG A 8 -0.52 11.63 -20.29
N ARG A 9 -1.13 12.69 -19.77
CA ARG A 9 -2.30 12.57 -18.89
C ARG A 9 -3.49 12.06 -19.70
N ARG A 10 -4.03 10.90 -19.32
CA ARG A 10 -5.24 10.32 -19.93
C ARG A 10 -6.43 10.52 -19.00
N LYS A 11 -7.61 10.80 -19.56
CA LYS A 11 -8.85 10.82 -18.78
C LYS A 11 -9.03 9.44 -18.13
N ARG A 12 -9.43 9.42 -16.85
CA ARG A 12 -9.64 8.21 -16.03
C ARG A 12 -8.37 7.42 -15.64
N ILE A 13 -7.18 7.92 -15.94
CA ILE A 13 -5.93 7.31 -15.47
C ILE A 13 -5.22 8.29 -14.53
N ARG A 14 -4.87 7.81 -13.33
CA ARG A 14 -4.02 8.53 -12.39
C ARG A 14 -2.71 7.78 -12.24
N LEU A 15 -1.60 8.48 -12.48
CA LEU A 15 -0.25 7.95 -12.27
C LEU A 15 0.23 8.37 -10.89
N HIS A 16 0.69 7.40 -10.12
CA HIS A 16 1.32 7.61 -8.83
C HIS A 16 2.83 7.42 -9.02
N THR A 17 3.61 8.47 -8.78
CA THR A 17 5.07 8.51 -9.06
C THR A 17 5.88 8.80 -7.81
N LYS A 18 5.40 8.37 -6.64
CA LYS A 18 6.19 8.46 -5.40
C LYS A 18 7.43 7.58 -5.54
N ALA A 19 8.53 8.01 -4.94
CA ALA A 19 9.71 7.16 -4.81
C ALA A 19 9.32 5.85 -4.09
N ILE A 20 9.95 4.76 -4.53
CA ILE A 20 9.83 3.43 -3.95
C ILE A 20 11.25 3.02 -3.56
N GLU A 21 11.44 2.71 -2.29
CA GLU A 21 12.71 2.22 -1.76
C GLU A 21 12.91 0.74 -2.12
N SER A 22 14.16 0.27 -2.16
CA SER A 22 14.45 -1.15 -2.43
C SER A 22 13.78 -2.09 -1.42
N SER A 23 13.64 -1.66 -0.17
CA SER A 23 12.95 -2.39 0.91
C SER A 23 11.43 -2.49 0.70
N GLU A 24 10.86 -1.69 -0.21
CA GLU A 24 9.43 -1.67 -0.53
C GLU A 24 9.11 -2.50 -1.78
N ILE A 25 10.12 -3.15 -2.36
CA ILE A 25 10.01 -3.99 -3.55
C ILE A 25 10.23 -5.45 -3.15
N THR A 26 9.37 -6.34 -3.66
CA THR A 26 9.54 -7.79 -3.57
C THR A 26 9.38 -8.42 -4.96
N SER A 27 9.75 -9.69 -5.11
CA SER A 27 9.61 -10.42 -6.37
C SER A 27 8.44 -11.39 -6.29
N ARG A 28 7.63 -11.43 -7.34
CA ARG A 28 6.58 -12.43 -7.54
C ARG A 28 6.64 -12.91 -8.98
N ASP A 29 6.84 -14.21 -9.19
CA ASP A 29 6.96 -14.81 -10.52
C ASP A 29 8.00 -14.11 -11.41
N GLY A 30 9.12 -13.67 -10.80
CA GLY A 30 10.19 -12.94 -11.48
C GLY A 30 9.92 -11.45 -11.73
N LEU A 31 8.75 -10.94 -11.31
CA LEU A 31 8.37 -9.54 -11.46
C LEU A 31 8.57 -8.77 -10.16
N ALA A 32 9.20 -7.60 -10.28
CA ALA A 32 9.26 -6.64 -9.19
C ALA A 32 7.86 -6.06 -8.92
N VAL A 33 7.37 -6.27 -7.71
CA VAL A 33 6.09 -5.77 -7.20
C VAL A 33 6.33 -5.05 -5.88
N THR A 34 5.36 -4.28 -5.40
CA THR A 34 5.42 -3.67 -4.07
C THR A 34 5.23 -4.71 -2.98
N THR A 35 5.90 -4.54 -1.84
CA THR A 35 5.62 -5.33 -0.65
C THR A 35 4.17 -5.13 -0.21
N VAL A 36 3.61 -6.06 0.55
CA VAL A 36 2.24 -5.98 1.05
C VAL A 36 2.02 -4.71 1.89
N PRO A 37 2.88 -4.38 2.87
CA PRO A 37 2.73 -3.12 3.62
C PRO A 37 2.77 -1.88 2.74
N ARG A 38 3.66 -1.85 1.73
CA ARG A 38 3.73 -0.73 0.78
C ARG A 38 2.43 -0.59 -0.03
N THR A 39 1.93 -1.72 -0.53
CA THR A 39 0.68 -1.75 -1.33
C THR A 39 -0.50 -1.22 -0.52
N ILE A 40 -0.64 -1.66 0.73
CA ILE A 40 -1.69 -1.18 1.65
C ILE A 40 -1.59 0.34 1.85
N ALA A 41 -0.37 0.85 2.07
CA ALA A 41 -0.15 2.29 2.23
C ALA A 41 -0.49 3.08 0.96
N ASP A 42 -0.14 2.56 -0.22
CA ASP A 42 -0.40 3.21 -1.50
C ASP A 42 -1.90 3.29 -1.80
N VAL A 43 -2.67 2.21 -1.60
CA VAL A 43 -4.12 2.23 -1.83
C VAL A 43 -4.87 3.10 -0.81
N ALA A 44 -4.41 3.11 0.46
CA ALA A 44 -4.95 3.99 1.47
C ALA A 44 -4.71 5.48 1.11
N ALA A 45 -3.50 5.81 0.66
CA ALA A 45 -3.14 7.16 0.24
C ALA A 45 -3.82 7.58 -1.08
N ALA A 46 -4.14 6.62 -1.95
CA ALA A 46 -4.88 6.85 -3.19
C ALA A 46 -6.39 7.15 -2.95
N GLY A 47 -6.87 6.95 -1.72
CA GLY A 47 -8.26 7.23 -1.34
C GLY A 47 -9.20 6.05 -1.56
N LEU A 48 -8.70 4.81 -1.54
CA LEU A 48 -9.57 3.64 -1.48
C LEU A 48 -10.45 3.73 -0.21
N ALA A 49 -11.68 3.21 -0.33
CA ALA A 49 -12.63 3.14 0.78
C ALA A 49 -12.02 2.38 1.97
N GLU A 50 -12.24 2.86 3.19
CA GLU A 50 -11.52 2.38 4.38
C GLU A 50 -11.81 0.90 4.64
N GLU A 51 -13.05 0.49 4.45
CA GLU A 51 -13.51 -0.90 4.62
C GLU A 51 -12.74 -1.88 3.73
N PHE A 52 -12.38 -1.49 2.50
CA PHE A 52 -11.60 -2.35 1.61
C PHE A 52 -10.13 -2.41 2.01
N VAL A 53 -9.58 -1.33 2.56
CA VAL A 53 -8.20 -1.33 3.08
C VAL A 53 -8.13 -2.19 4.35
N ILE A 54 -9.10 -2.07 5.26
CA ILE A 54 -9.21 -2.90 6.46
C ILE A 54 -9.31 -4.37 6.08
N GLN A 55 -10.25 -4.70 5.17
CA GLN A 55 -10.41 -6.07 4.67
C GLN A 55 -9.11 -6.61 4.05
N ALA A 56 -8.38 -5.80 3.29
CA ALA A 56 -7.11 -6.21 2.70
C ALA A 56 -6.03 -6.47 3.76
N VAL A 57 -6.00 -5.69 4.84
CA VAL A 57 -5.11 -5.93 5.99
C VAL A 57 -5.42 -7.27 6.65
N HIS A 58 -6.69 -7.52 7.00
CA HIS A 58 -7.11 -8.80 7.61
C HIS A 58 -6.78 -9.98 6.71
N GLN A 59 -7.15 -9.94 5.43
CA GLN A 59 -6.85 -11.00 4.48
C GLN A 59 -5.34 -11.23 4.28
N ALA A 60 -4.53 -10.17 4.34
CA ALA A 60 -3.09 -10.30 4.23
C ALA A 60 -2.49 -11.06 5.41
N ILE A 61 -2.99 -10.80 6.62
CA ILE A 61 -2.55 -11.50 7.84
C ILE A 61 -3.06 -12.93 7.86
N ASP A 62 -4.36 -13.14 7.61
CA ASP A 62 -4.99 -14.48 7.59
C ASP A 62 -4.32 -15.43 6.61
N ARG A 63 -3.83 -14.89 5.48
CA ARG A 63 -3.12 -15.66 4.45
C ARG A 63 -1.61 -15.75 4.67
N GLY A 64 -1.09 -15.19 5.77
CA GLY A 64 0.34 -15.18 6.08
C GLY A 64 1.18 -14.38 5.09
N LEU A 65 0.61 -13.38 4.42
CA LEU A 65 1.31 -12.51 3.47
C LEU A 65 2.10 -11.39 4.16
N VAL A 66 1.74 -11.06 5.40
CA VAL A 66 2.39 -10.04 6.23
C VAL A 66 2.09 -10.32 7.71
N GLY A 67 3.06 -10.09 8.60
CA GLY A 67 2.84 -10.16 10.05
C GLY A 67 2.24 -8.86 10.64
N PRO A 68 1.60 -8.93 11.83
CA PRO A 68 1.15 -7.74 12.55
C PRO A 68 2.26 -6.73 12.85
N ASP A 69 3.47 -7.19 13.17
CA ASP A 69 4.63 -6.32 13.46
C ASP A 69 5.10 -5.55 12.23
N GLU A 70 5.15 -6.18 11.07
CA GLU A 70 5.47 -5.48 9.81
C GLU A 70 4.47 -4.38 9.50
N LEU A 71 3.19 -4.59 9.82
CA LEU A 71 2.15 -3.57 9.68
C LEU A 71 2.28 -2.45 10.73
N ARG A 72 2.71 -2.76 11.96
CA ARG A 72 3.05 -1.73 12.97
C ARG A 72 4.22 -0.86 12.49
N THR A 73 5.27 -1.46 11.92
CA THR A 73 6.38 -0.72 11.29
C THR A 73 5.90 0.12 10.11
N ALA A 74 5.02 -0.41 9.26
CA ALA A 74 4.47 0.32 8.13
C ALA A 74 3.61 1.52 8.56
N ARG A 75 2.82 1.36 9.63
CA ARG A 75 2.05 2.45 10.26
C ARG A 75 2.98 3.61 10.64
N GLU A 76 4.10 3.30 11.28
CA GLU A 76 5.09 4.30 11.70
C GLU A 76 5.79 4.95 10.51
N LYS A 77 6.15 4.17 9.49
CA LYS A 77 6.81 4.67 8.27
C LYS A 77 5.92 5.61 7.44
N TYR A 78 4.66 5.22 7.19
CA TYR A 78 3.81 5.93 6.22
C TYR A 78 2.90 7.00 6.84
N GLY A 79 2.56 6.87 8.13
CA GLY A 79 1.75 7.85 8.84
C GLY A 79 0.35 8.09 8.24
N GLY A 80 -0.26 9.20 8.67
CA GLY A 80 -1.48 9.75 8.07
C GLY A 80 -2.67 8.78 7.98
N ARG A 81 -3.31 8.74 6.80
CA ARG A 81 -4.49 7.89 6.54
C ARG A 81 -4.16 6.40 6.62
N ALA A 82 -3.03 5.99 6.06
CA ALA A 82 -2.59 4.59 6.10
C ALA A 82 -2.39 4.12 7.54
N ALA A 83 -1.70 4.92 8.36
CA ALA A 83 -1.45 4.58 9.75
C ALA A 83 -2.73 4.41 10.57
N ARG A 84 -3.71 5.30 10.39
CA ARG A 84 -4.99 5.22 11.09
C ARG A 84 -5.75 3.95 10.75
N ILE A 85 -5.82 3.61 9.47
CA ILE A 85 -6.54 2.42 8.99
C ILE A 85 -5.86 1.14 9.46
N ILE A 86 -4.53 1.05 9.34
CA ILE A 86 -3.76 -0.09 9.85
C ILE A 86 -3.99 -0.26 11.35
N ALA A 87 -3.97 0.83 12.12
CA ALA A 87 -4.22 0.77 13.56
C ALA A 87 -5.64 0.29 13.89
N GLN A 88 -6.65 0.67 13.10
CA GLN A 88 -8.01 0.16 13.27
C GLN A 88 -8.05 -1.34 12.98
N ALA A 89 -7.54 -1.76 11.82
CA ALA A 89 -7.57 -3.15 11.41
C ALA A 89 -6.86 -4.08 12.40
N LEU A 90 -5.73 -3.65 12.99
CA LEU A 90 -5.03 -4.41 14.03
C LEU A 90 -5.84 -4.52 15.33
N ARG A 91 -6.56 -3.45 15.73
CA ARG A 91 -7.44 -3.50 16.91
C ARG A 91 -8.62 -4.45 16.70
N ASP A 92 -9.17 -4.53 15.49
CA ASP A 92 -10.31 -5.40 15.19
C ASP A 92 -9.98 -6.90 15.35
N MET A 93 -8.70 -7.28 15.37
CA MET A 93 -8.25 -8.66 15.51
C MET A 93 -7.87 -9.06 16.95
N ASP A 94 -7.62 -8.08 17.83
CA ASP A 94 -7.29 -8.29 19.25
C ASP A 94 -8.52 -7.85 20.11
N PRO A 95 -9.59 -8.65 20.21
CA PRO A 95 -10.82 -8.31 20.93
C PRO A 95 -10.66 -8.24 22.46
#